data_AF-A0A819TSU6-F1
#
_entry.id   AF-A0A819TSU6-F1
#
_cell.length_a   1.000
_cell.length_b   1.000
_cell.length_c   1.000
_cell.angle_alpha   90.00
_cell.angle_beta   90.00
_cell.angle_gamma   90.00
#
_symmetry.space_group_name_H-M   'P 1'
#
loop_
_entity.id
_entity.type
_entity.pdbx_description
1 polymer ?
#
loop_
_entity_poly.entity_id
_entity_poly.type
_entity_poly.pdbx_seq_one_letter_code
_entity_poly.pdbx_strand_id
1 'polypeptide(L)'
;MKIVQHKLCLIIPIIILLILWQIVLIVITLKENLSGIDINSFDIDLNKSDSSIPRIIHQTWKSINLSTYPINNSHDEWIKYYPDYKIRLWTDKDIDELISKKEYKYLYDIYKGYPYSIQRADLSRLIILHNQGGIYADLDVFPCSRQIENLRLSNASFIVPRSVSGSSLINHFLVAQKSSPIIDFILHEIGPLKFCRRI
;
A
#
# COMPACT_ATOMS: atom_id res chain seq x y z
N MET A 1 68.81 -30.27 -4.65
CA MET A 1 67.41 -30.20 -4.16
C MET A 1 67.17 -29.33 -2.91
N LYS A 2 68.18 -28.89 -2.13
CA LYS A 2 67.95 -28.06 -0.92
C LYS A 2 67.79 -26.55 -1.15
N ILE A 3 68.33 -26.00 -2.24
CA ILE A 3 68.34 -24.55 -2.51
C ILE A 3 66.94 -24.01 -2.92
N VAL A 4 66.11 -24.83 -3.57
CA VAL A 4 64.77 -24.43 -4.03
C VAL A 4 63.78 -24.32 -2.86
N GLN A 5 63.86 -25.23 -1.87
CA GLN A 5 63.02 -25.18 -0.68
C GLN A 5 63.33 -23.97 0.22
N HIS A 6 64.61 -23.57 0.29
CA HIS A 6 65.03 -22.41 1.09
C HIS A 6 64.55 -21.07 0.50
N LYS A 7 64.48 -20.97 -0.83
CA LYS A 7 63.95 -19.78 -1.52
C LYS A 7 62.43 -19.66 -1.39
N LEU A 8 61.69 -20.78 -1.41
CA LEU A 8 60.23 -20.77 -1.17
C LEU A 8 59.87 -20.29 0.24
N CYS A 9 60.67 -20.63 1.25
CA CYS A 9 60.42 -20.28 2.65
C CYS A 9 60.52 -18.77 2.93
N LEU A 10 61.28 -18.03 2.11
CA LEU A 10 61.41 -16.57 2.22
C LEU A 10 60.37 -15.81 1.38
N ILE A 11 59.84 -16.42 0.33
CA ILE A 11 58.87 -15.77 -0.58
C ILE A 11 57.47 -15.69 0.06
N ILE A 12 57.05 -16.74 0.77
CA ILE A 12 55.73 -16.80 1.43
C ILE A 12 55.52 -15.65 2.44
N PRO A 13 56.42 -15.38 3.40
CA PRO A 13 56.23 -14.27 4.33
C PRO A 13 56.25 -12.89 3.64
N ILE A 14 57.00 -12.74 2.54
CA ILE A 14 57.00 -11.50 1.74
C ILE A 14 55.63 -11.31 1.06
N ILE A 15 55.05 -12.37 0.48
CA ILE A 15 53.70 -12.33 -0.12
C ILE A 15 52.65 -11.97 0.94
N ILE A 16 52.72 -12.57 2.13
CA ILE A 16 51.80 -12.27 3.24
C ILE A 16 51.91 -10.80 3.65
N LEU A 17 53.13 -10.26 3.79
CA LEU A 17 53.35 -8.85 4.12
C LEU A 17 52.81 -7.90 3.03
N LEU A 18 52.96 -8.27 1.75
CA LEU A 18 52.40 -7.50 0.64
C LEU A 18 50.87 -7.51 0.62
N ILE A 19 50.24 -8.66 0.92
CA ILE A 19 48.78 -8.78 1.03
C ILE A 19 48.27 -7.95 2.22
N LEU A 20 48.93 -8.04 3.38
CA LEU A 20 48.56 -7.25 4.56
C LEU A 20 48.68 -5.74 4.27
N TRP A 21 49.73 -5.32 3.57
CA TRP A 21 49.90 -3.92 3.16
C TRP A 21 48.79 -3.45 2.19
N GLN A 22 48.41 -4.27 1.21
CA GLN A 22 47.28 -3.98 0.32
C GLN A 22 45.96 -3.88 1.07
N ILE A 23 45.70 -4.76 2.05
CA ILE A 23 44.49 -4.68 2.89
C ILE A 23 44.46 -3.37 3.69
N VAL A 24 45.60 -2.97 4.27
CA VAL A 24 45.69 -1.70 5.02
C VAL A 24 45.41 -0.50 4.10
N LEU A 25 45.96 -0.48 2.87
CA LEU A 25 45.68 0.57 1.90
C LEU A 25 44.19 0.62 1.50
N ILE A 26 43.56 -0.55 1.32
CA ILE A 26 42.12 -0.63 1.03
C ILE A 26 41.30 -0.08 2.19
N VAL A 27 41.64 -0.43 3.44
CA VAL A 27 40.94 0.08 4.63
C VAL A 27 41.08 1.59 4.77
N ILE A 28 42.28 2.15 4.51
CA ILE A 28 42.51 3.60 4.52
C ILE A 28 41.66 4.27 3.44
N THR A 29 41.66 3.74 2.21
CA THR A 29 40.87 4.27 1.08
C THR A 29 39.36 4.20 1.35
N LEU A 30 38.88 3.10 1.95
CA LEU A 30 37.49 2.95 2.35
C LEU A 30 37.11 3.94 3.45
N LYS A 31 37.99 4.17 4.42
CA LYS A 31 37.77 5.15 5.48
C LYS A 31 37.69 6.57 4.93
N GLU A 32 38.57 6.93 4.00
CA GLU A 32 38.55 8.23 3.33
C GLU A 32 37.26 8.42 2.51
N ASN A 33 36.87 7.40 1.72
CA ASN A 33 35.59 7.41 0.98
C ASN A 33 34.37 7.51 1.89
N LEU A 34 34.37 6.81 3.04
CA LEU A 34 33.28 6.86 4.01
C LEU A 34 33.26 8.19 4.79
N SER A 35 34.42 8.81 5.04
CA SER A 35 34.50 10.12 5.69
C SER A 35 34.07 11.28 4.78
N GLY A 36 34.07 11.07 3.46
CA GLY A 36 33.49 11.98 2.47
C GLY A 36 31.97 11.85 2.32
N ILE A 37 31.34 10.85 2.95
CA ILE A 37 29.89 10.74 3.03
C ILE A 37 29.43 11.61 4.20
N ASP A 38 29.07 12.86 3.90
CA ASP A 38 28.34 13.68 4.86
C ASP A 38 26.95 13.07 5.06
N ILE A 39 26.78 12.35 6.17
CA ILE A 39 25.51 11.73 6.56
C ILE A 39 24.42 12.77 6.82
N ASN A 40 24.78 14.05 6.97
CA ASN A 40 23.85 15.17 7.07
C ASN A 40 23.52 15.80 5.70
N SER A 41 24.21 15.41 4.61
CA SER A 41 23.81 15.76 3.24
C SER A 41 22.69 14.88 2.70
N PHE A 42 22.31 13.84 3.46
CA PHE A 42 21.00 13.22 3.40
C PHE A 42 19.99 14.08 4.19
N ASP A 43 19.87 15.35 3.80
CA ASP A 43 18.59 16.03 3.93
C ASP A 43 17.62 15.28 3.00
N ILE A 44 17.07 14.18 3.52
CA ILE A 44 15.83 13.61 3.01
C ILE A 44 14.87 14.79 3.07
N ASP A 45 14.54 15.33 1.90
CA ASP A 45 13.45 16.27 1.73
C ASP A 45 12.16 15.56 2.16
N LEU A 46 11.91 15.52 3.47
CA LEU A 46 10.74 14.93 4.12
C LEU A 46 9.44 15.61 3.66
N ASN A 47 9.53 16.65 2.83
CA ASN A 47 8.41 17.37 2.24
C ASN A 47 8.14 17.00 0.78
N LYS A 48 8.82 15.98 0.23
CA LYS A 48 8.59 15.55 -1.16
C LYS A 48 8.34 14.05 -1.31
N SER A 49 7.34 13.56 -0.59
CA SER A 49 6.55 12.42 -1.07
C SER A 49 5.10 12.88 -1.33
N ASP A 50 4.74 13.03 -2.60
CA ASP A 50 3.35 13.11 -3.04
C ASP A 50 2.60 11.75 -2.86
N SER A 51 3.21 10.80 -2.13
CA SER A 51 2.71 9.46 -1.84
C SER A 51 1.86 9.39 -0.57
N SER A 52 1.26 10.50 -0.13
CA SER A 52 0.42 10.48 1.09
C SER A 52 -1.00 10.04 0.76
N ILE A 53 -1.50 9.02 1.47
CA ILE A 53 -2.88 8.51 1.37
C ILE A 53 -3.87 9.68 1.56
N PRO A 54 -4.73 10.05 0.61
CA PRO A 54 -5.57 11.25 0.75
C PRO A 54 -6.47 11.27 2.00
N ARG A 55 -6.73 12.46 2.57
CA ARG A 55 -7.66 12.66 3.71
C ARG A 55 -9.13 12.60 3.27
N ILE A 56 -9.52 11.45 2.74
CA ILE A 56 -10.88 11.15 2.32
C ILE A 56 -11.28 9.80 2.88
N ILE A 57 -12.47 9.75 3.47
CA ILE A 57 -13.10 8.52 3.95
C ILE A 57 -14.31 8.24 3.08
N HIS A 58 -14.37 7.03 2.58
CA HIS A 58 -15.38 6.54 1.67
C HIS A 58 -16.26 5.52 2.38
N GLN A 59 -17.57 5.69 2.23
CA GLN A 59 -18.56 4.69 2.59
C GLN A 59 -19.49 4.47 1.39
N THR A 60 -20.13 3.31 1.31
CA THR A 60 -21.06 3.01 0.21
C THR A 60 -22.44 2.67 0.76
N TRP A 61 -23.48 3.11 0.04
CA TRP A 61 -24.84 2.65 0.26
C TRP A 61 -25.66 2.72 -1.03
N LYS A 62 -26.84 2.12 -1.03
CA LYS A 62 -27.73 2.13 -2.19
C LYS A 62 -28.11 3.55 -2.62
N SER A 63 -28.38 4.41 -1.64
CA SER A 63 -28.81 5.80 -1.86
C SER A 63 -28.31 6.72 -0.76
N ILE A 64 -28.56 8.02 -0.89
CA ILE A 64 -28.27 9.01 0.16
C ILE A 64 -29.13 8.79 1.42
N ASN A 65 -30.26 8.08 1.30
CA ASN A 65 -31.13 7.81 2.44
C ASN A 65 -30.58 6.66 3.31
N LEU A 66 -29.76 7.01 4.30
CA LEU A 66 -29.19 6.07 5.27
C LEU A 66 -30.20 5.45 6.23
N SER A 67 -31.44 5.97 6.31
CA SER A 67 -32.50 5.34 7.12
C SER A 67 -32.92 3.96 6.59
N THR A 68 -32.52 3.65 5.34
CA THR A 68 -32.76 2.33 4.72
C THR A 68 -31.67 1.32 5.06
N TYR A 69 -30.58 1.74 5.72
CA TYR A 69 -29.56 0.83 6.23
C TYR A 69 -30.17 -0.04 7.35
N PRO A 70 -29.94 -1.37 7.36
CA PRO A 70 -30.69 -2.28 8.24
C PRO A 70 -30.32 -2.16 9.72
N ILE A 71 -29.21 -1.52 10.04
CA ILE A 71 -28.69 -1.34 11.40
C ILE A 71 -28.22 0.10 11.61
N ASN A 72 -27.69 0.42 12.79
CA ASN A 72 -27.04 1.70 13.02
C ASN A 72 -25.84 1.84 12.07
N ASN A 73 -25.75 3.00 11.44
CA ASN A 73 -24.63 3.34 10.56
C ASN A 73 -23.70 4.34 11.24
N SER A 74 -22.46 4.41 10.78
CA SER A 74 -21.38 5.19 11.37
C SER A 74 -21.11 6.52 10.67
N HIS A 75 -21.94 6.94 9.71
CA HIS A 75 -21.63 8.04 8.80
C HIS A 75 -21.41 9.37 9.54
N ASP A 76 -22.34 9.72 10.42
CA ASP A 76 -22.28 10.95 11.20
C ASP A 76 -21.16 10.90 12.25
N GLU A 77 -20.84 9.72 12.77
CA GLU A 77 -19.71 9.50 13.67
C GLU A 77 -18.38 9.76 12.98
N TRP A 78 -18.21 9.32 11.73
CA TRP A 78 -17.02 9.61 10.92
C TRP A 78 -16.86 11.11 10.69
N ILE A 79 -17.93 11.82 10.35
CA ILE A 79 -17.93 13.29 10.20
C ILE A 79 -17.52 13.96 11.51
N LYS A 80 -18.07 13.51 12.63
CA LYS A 80 -17.80 14.07 13.96
C LYS A 80 -16.37 13.80 14.43
N TYR A 81 -15.85 12.59 14.24
CA TYR A 81 -14.52 12.20 14.73
C TYR A 81 -13.38 12.81 13.89
N TYR A 82 -13.61 12.98 12.59
CA TYR A 82 -12.62 13.41 11.60
C TYR A 82 -13.09 14.64 10.81
N PRO A 83 -13.22 15.81 11.47
CA PRO A 83 -13.68 17.04 10.81
C PRO A 83 -12.72 17.52 9.70
N ASP A 84 -11.44 17.13 9.77
CA ASP A 84 -10.42 17.49 8.79
C ASP A 84 -10.40 16.56 7.56
N TYR A 85 -11.27 15.54 7.54
CA TYR A 85 -11.41 14.61 6.42
C TYR A 85 -12.63 14.94 5.58
N LYS A 86 -12.50 14.75 4.27
CA LYS A 86 -13.69 14.67 3.43
C LYS A 86 -14.35 13.31 3.65
N ILE A 87 -15.56 13.31 4.19
CA ILE A 87 -16.38 12.09 4.28
C ILE A 87 -17.28 12.04 3.05
N ARG A 88 -17.24 10.93 2.29
CA ARG A 88 -18.03 10.75 1.07
C ARG A 88 -18.84 9.46 1.15
N LEU A 89 -20.16 9.60 1.12
CA LEU A 89 -21.07 8.51 0.83
C LEU A 89 -21.19 8.34 -0.69
N TRP A 90 -20.96 7.14 -1.18
CA TRP A 90 -21.16 6.75 -2.57
C TRP A 90 -22.46 5.98 -2.71
N THR A 91 -23.33 6.45 -3.59
CA THR A 91 -24.59 5.76 -3.94
C THR A 91 -24.36 4.73 -5.06
N ASP A 92 -25.30 3.81 -5.26
CA ASP A 92 -25.26 2.89 -6.42
C ASP A 92 -25.14 3.66 -7.75
N LYS A 93 -25.79 4.82 -7.85
CA LYS A 93 -25.66 5.72 -9.00
C LYS A 93 -24.25 6.27 -9.16
N ASP A 94 -23.64 6.75 -8.09
CA ASP A 94 -22.27 7.29 -8.14
C ASP A 94 -21.25 6.22 -8.55
N ILE A 95 -21.46 4.97 -8.11
CA ILE A 95 -20.63 3.84 -8.49
C ILE A 95 -20.83 3.48 -9.96
N ASP A 96 -22.08 3.42 -10.45
CA ASP A 96 -22.36 3.14 -11.87
C ASP A 96 -21.72 4.20 -12.79
N GLU A 97 -21.76 5.47 -12.38
CA GLU A 97 -21.05 6.55 -13.06
C GLU A 97 -19.53 6.41 -13.00
N LEU A 98 -18.97 6.02 -11.85
CA LEU A 98 -17.53 5.81 -11.67
C LEU A 98 -17.00 4.69 -12.56
N ILE A 99 -17.67 3.54 -12.56
CA ILE A 99 -17.23 2.36 -13.32
C ILE A 99 -17.46 2.52 -14.83
N SER A 100 -18.40 3.39 -15.24
CA SER A 100 -18.62 3.73 -16.65
C SER A 100 -17.48 4.57 -17.27
N LYS A 101 -16.56 5.11 -16.46
CA LYS A 101 -15.40 5.86 -16.96
C LYS A 101 -14.48 4.96 -17.80
N LYS A 102 -13.81 5.56 -18.79
CA LYS A 102 -12.91 4.86 -19.73
C LYS A 102 -11.90 3.95 -19.04
N GLU A 103 -11.36 4.37 -17.89
CA GLU A 103 -10.39 3.63 -17.08
C GLU A 103 -10.92 2.29 -16.56
N TYR A 104 -12.21 2.21 -16.19
CA TYR A 104 -12.81 1.03 -15.56
C TYR A 104 -13.83 0.32 -16.43
N LYS A 105 -14.08 0.82 -17.65
CA LYS A 105 -15.13 0.31 -18.53
C LYS A 105 -15.03 -1.20 -18.80
N TYR A 106 -13.83 -1.76 -18.79
CA TYR A 106 -13.61 -3.20 -18.97
C TYR A 106 -14.18 -4.06 -17.83
N LEU A 107 -14.44 -3.47 -16.65
CA LEU A 107 -15.07 -4.11 -15.51
C LEU A 107 -16.60 -3.96 -15.49
N TYR A 108 -17.17 -3.12 -16.36
CA TYR A 108 -18.59 -2.76 -16.30
C TYR A 108 -19.49 -4.00 -16.41
N ASP A 109 -19.27 -4.84 -17.41
CA ASP A 109 -20.09 -6.04 -17.63
C ASP A 109 -19.93 -7.06 -16.49
N ILE A 110 -18.74 -7.16 -15.90
CA ILE A 110 -18.47 -8.01 -14.73
C ILE A 110 -19.26 -7.50 -13.53
N TYR A 111 -19.17 -6.19 -13.27
CA TYR A 111 -19.88 -5.52 -12.19
C TYR A 111 -21.41 -5.69 -12.30
N LYS A 112 -21.99 -5.46 -13.49
CA LYS A 112 -23.42 -5.65 -13.73
C LYS A 112 -23.82 -7.12 -13.72
N GLY A 113 -22.91 -8.02 -14.09
CA GLY A 113 -23.11 -9.47 -14.09
C GLY A 113 -23.11 -10.11 -12.70
N TYR A 114 -22.63 -9.42 -11.66
CA TYR A 114 -22.66 -9.96 -10.30
C TYR A 114 -24.10 -10.16 -9.80
N PRO A 115 -24.48 -11.37 -9.36
CA PRO A 115 -25.83 -11.64 -8.88
C PRO A 115 -26.13 -10.92 -7.55
N TYR A 116 -25.13 -10.73 -6.69
CA TYR A 116 -25.34 -10.20 -5.34
C TYR A 116 -24.83 -8.76 -5.22
N SER A 117 -25.57 -7.92 -4.51
CA SER A 117 -25.16 -6.53 -4.23
C SER A 117 -23.86 -6.46 -3.44
N ILE A 118 -23.60 -7.43 -2.57
CA ILE A 118 -22.36 -7.48 -1.80
C ILE A 118 -21.12 -7.65 -2.69
N GLN A 119 -21.21 -8.44 -3.76
CA GLN A 119 -20.12 -8.59 -4.73
C GLN A 119 -19.85 -7.30 -5.50
N ARG A 120 -20.92 -6.56 -5.83
CA ARG A 120 -20.79 -5.22 -6.42
C ARG A 120 -20.13 -4.25 -5.44
N ALA A 121 -20.53 -4.26 -4.17
CA ALA A 121 -19.86 -3.46 -3.13
C ALA A 121 -18.37 -3.85 -2.99
N ASP A 122 -18.05 -5.15 -3.13
CA ASP A 122 -16.69 -5.65 -3.07
C ASP A 122 -15.78 -5.10 -4.16
N LEU A 123 -16.27 -5.04 -5.39
CA LEU A 123 -15.54 -4.40 -6.48
C LEU A 123 -15.51 -2.87 -6.33
N SER A 124 -16.63 -2.28 -5.88
CA SER A 124 -16.78 -0.83 -5.75
C SER A 124 -15.72 -0.22 -4.85
N ARG A 125 -15.44 -0.81 -3.68
CA ARG A 125 -14.45 -0.26 -2.75
C ARG A 125 -13.04 -0.22 -3.32
N LEU A 126 -12.68 -1.22 -4.14
CA LEU A 126 -11.39 -1.24 -4.82
C LEU A 126 -11.33 -0.16 -5.90
N ILE A 127 -12.38 -0.01 -6.71
CA ILE A 127 -12.43 1.03 -7.76
C ILE A 127 -12.38 2.44 -7.13
N ILE A 128 -13.12 2.68 -6.04
CA ILE A 128 -13.11 3.94 -5.30
C ILE A 128 -11.70 4.28 -4.81
N LEU A 129 -11.05 3.33 -4.13
CA LEU A 129 -9.70 3.52 -3.60
C LEU A 129 -8.65 3.64 -4.71
N HIS A 130 -8.78 2.93 -5.83
CA HIS A 130 -7.93 3.15 -7.00
C HIS A 130 -8.06 4.59 -7.50
N ASN A 131 -9.30 5.07 -7.64
CA ASN A 131 -9.58 6.36 -8.25
C ASN A 131 -9.19 7.55 -7.37
N GLN A 132 -9.47 7.47 -6.07
CA GLN A 132 -9.38 8.61 -5.14
C GLN A 132 -8.32 8.41 -4.05
N GLY A 133 -7.83 7.18 -3.83
CA GLY A 133 -7.05 6.83 -2.64
C GLY A 133 -7.89 6.99 -1.37
N GLY A 134 -7.20 7.13 -0.25
CA GLY A 134 -7.80 7.41 1.04
C GLY A 134 -8.18 6.16 1.80
N ILE A 135 -9.28 6.23 2.52
CA ILE A 135 -9.76 5.19 3.42
C ILE A 135 -11.15 4.79 3.00
N TYR A 136 -11.41 3.49 2.97
CA TYR A 136 -12.74 2.94 2.84
C TYR A 136 -13.13 2.29 4.17
N ALA A 137 -14.36 2.53 4.61
CA ALA A 137 -14.96 1.88 5.76
C ALA A 137 -16.40 1.50 5.41
N ASP A 138 -16.84 0.28 5.78
CA ASP A 138 -18.25 -0.07 5.70
C ASP A 138 -19.09 0.83 6.64
N LEU A 139 -20.39 0.93 6.36
CA LEU A 139 -21.29 1.78 7.14
C LEU A 139 -21.49 1.30 8.59
N ASP A 140 -21.14 0.07 8.91
CA ASP A 140 -21.19 -0.50 10.26
C ASP A 140 -19.81 -0.53 10.95
N VAL A 141 -18.79 0.06 10.33
CA VAL A 141 -17.47 0.26 10.93
C VAL A 141 -17.42 1.63 11.60
N PHE A 142 -17.33 1.66 12.92
CA PHE A 142 -17.33 2.88 13.72
C PHE A 142 -15.90 3.38 14.01
N PRO A 143 -15.66 4.70 13.96
CA PRO A 143 -14.37 5.24 14.37
C PRO A 143 -14.16 5.07 15.88
N CYS A 144 -13.07 4.44 16.28
CA CYS A 144 -12.77 4.15 17.70
C CYS A 144 -11.53 4.89 18.24
N SER A 145 -10.68 5.44 17.37
CA SER A 145 -9.47 6.18 17.76
C SER A 145 -9.05 7.12 16.64
N ARG A 146 -8.28 8.18 16.93
CA ARG A 146 -7.70 9.07 15.90
C ARG A 146 -6.44 8.53 15.22
N GLN A 147 -6.12 7.24 15.38
CA GLN A 147 -4.87 6.64 14.90
C GLN A 147 -4.79 6.50 13.37
N ILE A 148 -5.86 6.80 12.64
CA ILE A 148 -5.89 6.78 11.17
C ILE A 148 -4.85 7.74 10.55
N GLU A 149 -4.50 8.84 11.21
CA GLU A 149 -3.40 9.70 10.72
C GLU A 149 -2.08 8.92 10.60
N ASN A 150 -1.81 7.97 11.50
CA ASN A 150 -0.59 7.16 11.44
C ASN A 150 -0.59 6.20 10.25
N LEU A 151 -1.77 5.68 9.86
CA LEU A 151 -1.91 4.84 8.67
C LEU A 151 -1.55 5.63 7.41
N ARG A 152 -1.90 6.92 7.40
CA ARG A 152 -1.67 7.85 6.29
C ARG A 152 -0.20 8.19 6.06
N LEU A 153 0.58 8.21 7.14
CA LEU A 153 2.02 8.50 7.15
C LEU A 153 2.89 7.26 6.89
N SER A 154 2.27 6.10 6.66
CA SER A 154 3.01 4.91 6.24
C SER A 154 3.50 5.04 4.80
N ASN A 155 4.64 4.43 4.49
CA ASN A 155 5.12 4.27 3.11
C ASN A 155 4.37 3.16 2.34
N ALA A 156 3.21 2.70 2.84
CA ALA A 156 2.45 1.61 2.24
C ALA A 156 1.50 2.14 1.16
N SER A 157 1.49 1.48 0.01
CA SER A 157 0.55 1.79 -1.07
C SER A 157 -0.87 1.26 -0.81
N PHE A 158 -0.99 0.26 0.06
CA PHE A 158 -2.26 -0.39 0.42
C PHE A 158 -2.13 -1.05 1.78
N ILE A 159 -3.15 -0.89 2.62
CA ILE A 159 -3.23 -1.45 3.96
C ILE A 159 -4.55 -2.18 4.09
N VAL A 160 -4.47 -3.43 4.54
CA VAL A 160 -5.59 -4.32 4.78
C VAL A 160 -5.48 -4.87 6.20
N PRO A 161 -6.53 -4.76 7.02
CA PRO A 161 -6.54 -5.34 8.35
C PRO A 161 -6.66 -6.87 8.30
N ARG A 162 -6.20 -7.52 9.37
CA ARG A 162 -6.41 -8.95 9.59
C ARG A 162 -7.65 -9.16 10.46
N SER A 163 -8.28 -10.32 10.30
CA SER A 163 -9.31 -10.80 11.24
C SER A 163 -8.77 -10.86 12.66
N VAL A 164 -9.66 -10.88 13.65
CA VAL A 164 -9.29 -11.01 15.08
C VAL A 164 -8.45 -12.26 15.33
N SER A 165 -8.70 -13.35 14.61
CA SER A 165 -7.91 -14.59 14.67
C SER A 165 -6.52 -14.48 14.02
N GLY A 166 -6.25 -13.41 13.25
CA GLY A 166 -5.01 -13.22 12.47
C GLY A 166 -4.90 -14.07 11.20
N SER A 167 -5.80 -15.04 11.01
CA SER A 167 -5.72 -16.05 9.94
C SER A 167 -6.22 -15.59 8.58
N SER A 168 -6.89 -14.44 8.49
CA SER A 168 -7.49 -13.96 7.24
C SER A 168 -7.41 -12.45 7.11
N LEU A 169 -7.45 -11.97 5.87
CA LEU A 169 -7.61 -10.56 5.56
C LEU A 169 -9.10 -10.21 5.49
N ILE A 170 -9.44 -9.01 5.92
CA ILE A 170 -10.82 -8.50 5.95
C ILE A 170 -10.91 -7.21 5.13
N ASN A 171 -12.06 -6.97 4.51
CA ASN A 171 -12.24 -5.92 3.51
C ASN A 171 -13.23 -4.81 3.91
N HIS A 172 -13.77 -4.86 5.13
CA HIS A 172 -14.68 -3.83 5.65
C HIS A 172 -13.99 -2.51 6.01
N PHE A 173 -12.65 -2.50 6.09
CA PHE A 173 -11.83 -1.32 6.25
C PHE A 173 -10.58 -1.47 5.40
N LEU A 174 -10.27 -0.48 4.55
CA LEU A 174 -9.14 -0.52 3.63
C LEU A 174 -8.52 0.87 3.54
N VAL A 175 -7.20 0.93 3.34
CA VAL A 175 -6.50 2.20 3.15
C VAL A 175 -5.61 2.09 1.93
N ALA A 176 -5.60 3.10 1.06
CA ALA A 176 -4.80 3.04 -0.16
C ALA A 176 -4.29 4.42 -0.57
N GLN A 177 -3.09 4.45 -1.15
CA GLN A 177 -2.73 5.58 -1.99
C GLN A 177 -3.60 5.57 -3.25
N LYS A 178 -3.82 6.75 -3.84
CA LYS A 178 -4.46 6.85 -5.15
C LYS A 178 -3.60 6.10 -6.17
N SER A 179 -4.24 5.38 -7.09
CA SER A 179 -3.56 4.56 -8.11
C SER A 179 -2.58 3.55 -7.51
N SER A 180 -2.96 2.94 -6.39
CA SER A 180 -2.16 1.90 -5.73
C SER A 180 -1.87 0.74 -6.69
N PRO A 181 -0.58 0.39 -6.95
CA PRO A 181 -0.21 -0.67 -7.90
C PRO A 181 -0.81 -2.03 -7.58
N ILE A 182 -1.00 -2.34 -6.30
CA ILE A 182 -1.61 -3.62 -5.91
C ILE A 182 -3.12 -3.64 -6.18
N ILE A 183 -3.82 -2.52 -5.99
CA ILE A 183 -5.23 -2.43 -6.37
C ILE A 183 -5.37 -2.48 -7.89
N ASP A 184 -4.51 -1.78 -8.62
CA ASP A 184 -4.46 -1.83 -10.08
C ASP A 184 -4.31 -3.27 -10.58
N PHE A 185 -3.33 -4.01 -10.02
CA PHE A 185 -3.15 -5.44 -10.29
C PHE A 185 -4.41 -6.26 -9.98
N ILE A 186 -5.03 -6.08 -8.81
CA ILE A 186 -6.25 -6.81 -8.44
C ILE A 186 -7.40 -6.53 -9.43
N LEU A 187 -7.61 -5.27 -9.81
CA LEU A 187 -8.65 -4.90 -10.78
C LEU A 187 -8.38 -5.50 -12.16
N HIS A 188 -7.11 -5.49 -12.58
CA HIS A 188 -6.68 -6.12 -13.82
C HIS A 188 -6.86 -7.63 -13.83
N GLU A 189 -6.68 -8.32 -12.70
CA GLU A 189 -6.90 -9.78 -12.58
C GLU A 189 -8.40 -10.15 -12.54
N ILE A 190 -9.29 -9.25 -12.10
CA ILE A 190 -10.74 -9.49 -12.15
C ILE A 190 -11.26 -9.46 -13.59
N GLY A 191 -10.78 -8.53 -14.42
CA GLY A 191 -11.15 -8.38 -15.83
C GLY A 191 -11.14 -9.67 -16.70
N PRO A 192 -10.09 -10.50 -16.65
CA PRO A 192 -9.98 -11.74 -17.41
C PRO A 192 -10.71 -12.93 -16.78
N LEU A 193 -11.07 -12.88 -15.48
CA LEU A 193 -11.70 -13.99 -14.79
C LEU A 193 -13.22 -14.03 -15.04
N LYS A 194 -13.65 -14.92 -15.93
CA LYS A 194 -15.04 -15.42 -15.91
C LYS A 194 -15.19 -16.29 -14.67
N PHE A 195 -15.79 -15.76 -13.60
CA PHE A 195 -16.15 -16.58 -12.43
C PHE A 195 -17.15 -17.65 -12.86
N CYS A 196 -16.67 -18.85 -13.19
CA CYS A 196 -17.53 -20.02 -13.35
C CYS A 196 -18.18 -20.31 -12.00
N ARG A 197 -19.52 -20.31 -11.97
CA ARG A 197 -20.28 -20.81 -10.81
C ARG A 197 -19.82 -22.25 -10.52
N ARG A 198 -19.33 -22.50 -9.31
CA ARG A 198 -19.62 -23.77 -8.66
C ARG A 198 -20.98 -23.59 -7.99
N ILE A 199 -22.01 -24.12 -8.64
CA ILE A 199 -23.35 -24.32 -8.06
C ILE A 199 -23.23 -25.39 -6.99
#